data_AF-A0A3N1Y4Q5-F1
#
_entry.id   AF-A0A3N1Y4Q5-F1
#
_cell.length_a   1.000
_cell.length_b   1.000
_cell.length_c   1.000
_cell.angle_alpha   90.00
_cell.angle_beta   90.00
_cell.angle_gamma   90.00
#
_symmetry.space_group_name_H-M   'P 1'
#
loop_
_entity.id
_entity.type
_entity.pdbx_description
1 polymer ?
#
loop_
_entity_poly.entity_id
_entity_poly.type
_entity_poly.pdbx_seq_one_letter_code
_entity_poly.pdbx_strand_id
1 'polypeptide(L)'
;MLVAGLPCEDRDDYQDDLTFWDSMRGYDCVDAADTVSVRVYGSSRSVDQILPSWADALVDGRGARRGVNWFVVGPRDLISQVDPPREDPEVRSSSTSAPAPTAQQEFLTNCSQYTFDEAVRAIRGERVTETDGAYYDRAFSGVGEAVRASLDQRDLALLRAEDDEARWPSMLSERGPAWKQVCRTAMSRHDDLLRSGAED
;
A
#
# COMPACT_ATOMS: atom_id res chain seq x y z
N MET A 1 5.10 -17.46 9.07
CA MET A 1 6.43 -17.06 8.56
C MET A 1 6.25 -16.72 7.10
N LEU A 2 6.59 -15.48 6.70
CA LEU A 2 6.34 -14.95 5.37
C LEU A 2 7.49 -15.38 4.45
N VAL A 3 7.38 -16.57 3.85
CA VAL A 3 8.36 -17.13 2.90
C VAL A 3 9.75 -17.40 3.53
N ALA A 4 10.17 -18.67 3.50
CA ALA A 4 11.52 -19.07 3.89
C ALA A 4 12.45 -19.12 2.67
N GLY A 5 13.73 -18.78 2.83
CA GLY A 5 14.79 -19.17 1.88
C GLY A 5 15.33 -18.08 0.94
N LEU A 6 14.94 -16.81 1.06
CA LEU A 6 15.55 -15.73 0.29
C LEU A 6 16.85 -15.22 0.94
N PRO A 7 18.00 -15.19 0.24
CA PRO A 7 19.21 -14.55 0.73
C PRO A 7 18.99 -13.04 0.74
N CYS A 8 18.81 -12.45 1.93
CA CYS A 8 18.45 -11.05 2.08
C CYS A 8 19.55 -10.30 2.82
N GLU A 9 20.33 -9.51 2.08
CA GLU A 9 21.37 -8.67 2.67
C GLU A 9 20.77 -7.38 3.23
N ASP A 10 19.86 -6.76 2.48
CA ASP A 10 19.10 -5.59 2.90
C ASP A 10 17.59 -5.84 2.79
N ARG A 11 16.84 -5.29 3.74
CA ARG A 11 15.42 -5.59 3.92
C ARG A 11 14.64 -4.36 4.36
N ASP A 12 13.66 -4.00 3.53
CA ASP A 12 12.64 -3.01 3.83
C ASP A 12 11.39 -3.70 4.34
N ASP A 13 11.12 -3.61 5.64
CA ASP A 13 9.93 -4.20 6.26
C ASP A 13 8.69 -3.32 6.08
N TYR A 14 7.58 -3.95 5.68
CA TYR A 14 6.29 -3.30 5.54
C TYR A 14 5.30 -3.84 6.57
N GLN A 15 4.82 -2.94 7.43
CA GLN A 15 3.71 -3.23 8.35
C GLN A 15 2.34 -2.94 7.74
N ASP A 16 2.30 -2.24 6.60
CA ASP A 16 1.08 -1.98 5.84
C ASP A 16 1.37 -1.51 4.41
N ASP A 17 0.35 -1.60 3.55
CA ASP A 17 0.35 -1.02 2.21
C ASP A 17 -0.31 0.36 2.28
N LEU A 18 0.50 1.41 2.21
CA LEU A 18 0.04 2.80 2.40
C LEU A 18 -0.85 3.31 1.27
N THR A 19 -0.96 2.57 0.16
CA THR A 19 -1.68 2.98 -1.04
C THR A 19 -2.89 2.09 -1.35
N PHE A 20 -3.21 1.13 -0.48
CA PHE A 20 -4.28 0.15 -0.72
C PHE A 20 -5.21 -0.02 0.47
N TRP A 21 -6.49 -0.35 0.22
CA TRP A 21 -7.55 -0.39 1.24
C TRP A 21 -7.37 -1.47 2.32
N ASP A 22 -6.77 -2.60 1.97
CA ASP A 22 -6.65 -3.76 2.86
C ASP A 22 -5.38 -3.68 3.71
N SER A 23 -5.38 -4.33 4.88
CA SER A 23 -4.14 -4.50 5.65
C SER A 23 -3.15 -5.36 4.89
N MET A 24 -1.88 -5.00 4.94
CA MET A 24 -0.80 -5.77 4.34
C MET A 24 0.35 -5.94 5.34
N ARG A 25 1.10 -7.02 5.21
CA ARG A 25 2.45 -7.11 5.78
C ARG A 25 3.38 -7.73 4.75
N GLY A 26 4.63 -7.33 4.77
CA GLY A 26 5.55 -7.75 3.73
C GLY A 26 6.95 -7.27 3.99
N TYR A 27 7.80 -7.55 3.01
CA TYR A 27 9.13 -6.97 2.95
C TYR A 27 9.57 -6.87 1.50
N ASP A 28 10.43 -5.91 1.20
CA ASP A 28 11.27 -5.96 0.02
C ASP A 28 12.64 -6.47 0.44
N CYS A 29 13.08 -7.52 -0.25
CA CYS A 29 14.42 -8.02 -0.12
C CYS A 29 15.26 -7.42 -1.24
N VAL A 30 16.26 -6.62 -0.89
CA VAL A 30 17.08 -5.86 -1.83
C VAL A 30 18.48 -6.47 -1.87
N ASP A 31 18.88 -7.00 -3.02
CA ASP A 31 20.22 -7.53 -3.28
C ASP A 31 20.79 -6.84 -4.51
N ALA A 32 21.65 -5.83 -4.31
CA ALA A 32 22.40 -5.03 -5.29
C ALA A 32 21.66 -4.58 -6.58
N ALA A 33 21.28 -5.51 -7.45
CA ALA A 33 20.58 -5.29 -8.72
C ALA A 33 19.13 -5.84 -8.75
N ASP A 34 18.75 -6.67 -7.79
CA ASP A 34 17.49 -7.40 -7.78
C ASP A 34 16.69 -7.17 -6.50
N THR A 35 15.43 -6.83 -6.66
CA THR A 35 14.46 -6.76 -5.56
C THR A 35 13.50 -7.93 -5.63
N VAL A 36 13.27 -8.61 -4.50
CA VAL A 36 12.16 -9.57 -4.32
C VAL A 36 11.15 -8.98 -3.34
N SER A 37 9.96 -8.69 -3.82
CA SER A 37 8.86 -8.12 -3.03
C SER A 37 7.93 -9.22 -2.55
N VAL A 38 7.79 -9.36 -1.23
CA VAL A 38 6.85 -10.27 -0.59
C VAL A 38 5.73 -9.47 0.04
N ARG A 39 4.48 -9.82 -0.25
CA ARG A 39 3.29 -9.13 0.27
C ARG A 39 2.24 -10.13 0.71
N VAL A 40 1.62 -9.88 1.86
CA VAL A 40 0.52 -10.68 2.41
C VAL A 40 -0.57 -9.79 2.91
N TYR A 41 -1.76 -9.98 2.35
CA TYR A 41 -2.95 -9.19 2.59
C TYR A 41 -3.90 -9.88 3.55
N GLY A 42 -4.80 -9.09 4.15
CA GLY A 42 -5.84 -9.59 5.05
C GLY A 42 -7.00 -10.27 4.33
N SER A 43 -7.25 -9.90 3.08
CA SER A 43 -8.37 -10.36 2.27
C SER A 43 -7.94 -11.18 1.05
N SER A 44 -8.72 -12.24 0.78
CA SER A 44 -8.53 -13.12 -0.38
C SER A 44 -8.80 -12.45 -1.72
N ARG A 45 -9.39 -11.24 -1.71
CA ARG A 45 -9.62 -10.44 -2.93
C ARG A 45 -8.44 -9.55 -3.28
N SER A 46 -7.58 -9.25 -2.30
CA SER A 46 -6.55 -8.21 -2.44
C SER A 46 -5.51 -8.56 -3.47
N VAL A 47 -5.02 -9.81 -3.48
CA VAL A 47 -4.02 -10.26 -4.47
C VAL A 47 -4.54 -10.13 -5.90
N ASP A 48 -5.81 -10.48 -6.14
CA ASP A 48 -6.42 -10.34 -7.47
C ASP A 48 -6.53 -8.88 -7.90
N GLN A 49 -6.79 -7.97 -6.96
CA GLN A 49 -6.96 -6.55 -7.23
C GLN A 49 -5.64 -5.81 -7.41
N ILE A 50 -4.62 -6.14 -6.61
CA ILE A 50 -3.34 -5.39 -6.58
C ILE A 50 -2.32 -5.94 -7.57
N LEU A 51 -2.23 -7.26 -7.78
CA LEU A 51 -1.19 -7.83 -8.64
C LEU A 51 -1.23 -7.31 -10.09
N PRO A 52 -2.41 -7.00 -10.69
CA PRO A 52 -2.46 -6.35 -11.99
C PRO A 52 -1.79 -4.97 -12.06
N SER A 53 -1.77 -4.20 -10.97
CA SER A 53 -1.07 -2.89 -10.96
C SER A 53 0.45 -3.04 -11.01
N TRP A 54 0.96 -4.25 -10.75
CA TRP A 54 2.39 -4.58 -10.85
C TRP A 54 2.78 -5.10 -12.23
N ALA A 55 1.90 -5.09 -13.23
CA ALA A 55 2.17 -5.67 -14.55
C ALA A 55 3.49 -5.20 -15.19
N ASP A 56 3.82 -3.92 -15.05
CA ASP A 56 5.07 -3.34 -15.56
C ASP A 56 6.31 -3.86 -14.82
N ALA A 57 6.17 -4.32 -13.58
CA ALA A 57 7.25 -4.95 -12.81
C ALA A 57 7.45 -6.45 -13.14
N LEU A 58 6.59 -7.04 -13.97
CA LEU A 58 6.61 -8.47 -14.36
C LEU A 58 7.26 -8.73 -15.73
N VAL A 59 7.95 -7.73 -16.28
CA VAL A 59 8.67 -7.81 -17.56
C VAL A 59 10.14 -8.22 -17.35
N ASP A 60 10.91 -8.39 -18.43
CA ASP A 60 12.38 -8.55 -18.42
C ASP A 60 12.93 -9.60 -17.44
N GLY A 61 12.43 -10.83 -17.54
CA GLY A 61 12.91 -11.95 -16.71
C GLY A 61 12.32 -11.98 -15.29
N ARG A 62 11.55 -10.97 -14.88
CA ARG A 62 10.82 -10.94 -13.62
C ARG A 62 9.48 -11.67 -13.74
N GLY A 63 8.94 -12.10 -12.61
CA GLY A 63 7.66 -12.80 -12.56
C GLY A 63 7.00 -12.66 -11.20
N ALA A 64 5.82 -13.28 -11.09
CA ALA A 64 5.05 -13.35 -9.86
C ALA A 64 4.72 -14.80 -9.52
N ARG A 65 4.75 -15.12 -8.24
CA ARG A 65 4.13 -16.31 -7.63
C ARG A 65 3.12 -15.85 -6.60
N ARG A 66 2.06 -16.61 -6.36
CA ARG A 66 1.00 -16.19 -5.44
C ARG A 66 0.23 -17.34 -4.81
N GLY A 67 -0.36 -17.06 -3.67
CA GLY A 67 -1.44 -17.84 -3.07
C GLY A 67 -2.76 -17.08 -3.14
N VAL A 68 -3.63 -17.35 -2.17
CA VAL A 68 -4.91 -16.64 -2.04
C VAL A 68 -4.71 -15.24 -1.49
N ASN A 69 -3.89 -15.09 -0.43
CA ASN A 69 -3.69 -13.82 0.27
C ASN A 69 -2.28 -13.25 0.11
N TRP A 70 -1.38 -13.95 -0.58
CA TRP A 70 0.01 -13.54 -0.72
C TRP A 70 0.46 -13.53 -2.17
N PHE A 71 1.47 -12.70 -2.45
CA PHE A 71 2.26 -12.81 -3.66
C PHE A 71 3.73 -12.51 -3.39
N VAL A 72 4.58 -13.01 -4.29
CA VAL A 72 6.00 -12.71 -4.38
C VAL A 72 6.30 -12.28 -5.81
N VAL A 73 6.94 -11.12 -5.97
CA VAL A 73 7.39 -10.58 -7.26
C VAL A 73 8.91 -10.42 -7.25
N GLY A 74 9.59 -10.82 -8.32
CA GLY A 74 11.04 -10.74 -8.42
C GLY A 74 11.59 -11.49 -9.64
N PRO A 75 12.92 -11.64 -9.77
CA PRO A 75 13.55 -12.49 -10.79
C PRO A 75 13.00 -13.91 -10.72
N ARG A 76 12.62 -14.50 -11.87
CA ARG A 76 11.93 -15.80 -11.92
C ARG A 76 12.71 -16.92 -11.27
N ASP A 77 14.02 -16.93 -11.46
CA ASP A 77 14.96 -17.89 -10.88
C ASP A 77 15.02 -17.78 -9.35
N LEU A 78 15.08 -16.57 -8.79
CA LEU A 78 15.05 -16.35 -7.34
C LEU A 78 13.70 -16.73 -6.74
N ILE A 79 12.60 -16.20 -7.29
CA ILE A 79 11.29 -16.46 -6.72
C ILE A 79 10.88 -17.92 -6.91
N SER A 80 11.45 -18.70 -7.85
CA SER A 80 11.16 -20.13 -7.98
C SER A 80 11.62 -20.97 -6.78
N GLN A 81 12.58 -20.45 -6.01
CA GLN A 81 13.18 -21.13 -4.85
C GLN A 81 12.40 -20.88 -3.55
N VAL A 82 11.43 -19.96 -3.58
CA VAL A 82 10.58 -19.62 -2.43
C VAL A 82 9.63 -20.77 -2.09
N ASP A 83 9.64 -21.23 -0.85
CA ASP A 83 8.63 -22.19 -0.41
C ASP A 83 7.31 -21.47 -0.08
N PRO A 84 6.18 -21.87 -0.69
CA PRO A 84 4.88 -21.29 -0.33
C PRO A 84 4.51 -21.67 1.12
N PRO A 85 3.77 -20.81 1.84
CA PRO A 85 3.23 -21.15 3.15
C PRO A 85 2.42 -22.45 3.10
N ARG A 86 2.58 -23.33 4.09
CA ARG A 86 1.87 -24.62 4.11
C ARG A 86 0.35 -24.45 4.20
N GLU A 87 -0.07 -23.41 4.90
CA GLU A 87 -1.46 -23.04 5.16
C GLU A 87 -2.15 -22.30 4.00
N ASP A 88 -1.38 -21.74 3.06
CA ASP A 88 -1.88 -21.02 1.89
C ASP A 88 -0.99 -21.37 0.68
N PRO A 89 -1.20 -22.55 0.05
CA PRO A 89 -0.34 -23.04 -1.01
C PRO A 89 -0.43 -22.16 -2.27
N GLU A 90 0.58 -22.29 -3.13
CA GLU A 90 0.60 -21.57 -4.40
C GLU A 90 -0.62 -21.92 -5.26
N VAL A 91 -1.28 -20.88 -5.78
CA VAL A 91 -2.39 -21.00 -6.72
C VAL A 91 -1.93 -20.57 -8.11
N ARG A 92 -2.27 -21.37 -9.12
CA ARG A 92 -2.08 -20.93 -10.50
C ARG A 92 -3.09 -19.85 -10.82
N SER A 93 -2.64 -18.77 -11.46
CA SER A 93 -3.51 -17.71 -11.96
C SER A 93 -4.56 -18.31 -12.90
N SER A 94 -5.78 -18.56 -12.42
CA SER A 94 -6.92 -18.82 -13.29
C SER A 94 -7.32 -17.47 -13.89
N SER A 95 -7.33 -17.37 -15.20
CA SER A 95 -7.60 -16.14 -15.98
C SER A 95 -9.04 -15.63 -15.88
N THR A 96 -9.69 -15.76 -14.73
CA THR A 96 -10.98 -15.14 -14.43
C THR A 96 -10.71 -13.75 -13.90
N SER A 97 -11.25 -12.73 -14.58
CA SER A 97 -11.13 -11.31 -14.24
C SER A 97 -11.20 -11.09 -12.73
N ALA A 98 -10.20 -10.41 -12.18
CA ALA A 98 -10.20 -10.00 -10.78
C ALA A 98 -11.54 -9.34 -10.43
N PRO A 99 -12.15 -9.66 -9.28
CA PRO A 99 -13.37 -8.99 -8.87
C PRO A 99 -13.11 -7.50 -8.74
N ALA A 100 -13.91 -6.70 -9.46
CA ALA A 100 -13.83 -5.25 -9.37
C ALA A 100 -13.93 -4.80 -7.90
N PRO A 101 -13.14 -3.80 -7.48
CA PRO A 101 -13.29 -3.21 -6.17
C PRO A 101 -14.74 -2.75 -5.92
N THR A 102 -15.22 -2.88 -4.70
CA THR A 102 -16.47 -2.22 -4.30
C THR A 102 -16.24 -0.71 -4.17
N ALA A 103 -17.30 0.11 -4.25
CA ALA A 103 -17.18 1.56 -4.02
C ALA A 103 -16.49 1.91 -2.68
N GLN A 104 -16.73 1.08 -1.65
CA GLN A 104 -16.03 1.18 -0.36
C GLN A 104 -14.53 0.95 -0.49
N GLN A 105 -14.12 -0.10 -1.22
CA GLN A 105 -12.71 -0.41 -1.45
C GLN A 105 -12.02 0.66 -2.29
N GLU A 106 -12.70 1.21 -3.31
CA GLU A 106 -12.20 2.32 -4.12
C GLU A 106 -12.00 3.58 -3.28
N PHE A 107 -13.00 3.95 -2.46
CA PHE A 107 -12.89 5.09 -1.55
C PHE A 107 -11.69 4.94 -0.61
N LEU A 108 -11.56 3.78 0.05
CA LEU A 108 -10.48 3.53 1.00
C LEU A 108 -9.11 3.48 0.33
N THR A 109 -9.01 2.97 -0.90
CA THR A 109 -7.78 2.96 -1.69
C THR A 109 -7.36 4.39 -2.04
N ASN A 110 -8.29 5.19 -2.58
CA ASN A 110 -8.02 6.59 -2.94
C ASN A 110 -7.67 7.44 -1.71
N CYS A 111 -8.35 7.22 -0.58
CA CYS A 111 -8.01 7.89 0.66
C CYS A 111 -6.64 7.46 1.18
N SER A 112 -6.28 6.17 1.09
CA SER A 112 -4.95 5.69 1.50
C SER A 112 -3.85 6.32 0.63
N GLN A 113 -4.03 6.33 -0.70
CA GLN A 113 -3.14 7.04 -1.61
C GLN A 113 -2.99 8.52 -1.20
N TYR A 114 -4.10 9.21 -0.93
CA TYR A 114 -4.05 10.60 -0.45
C TYR A 114 -3.29 10.74 0.88
N THR A 115 -3.44 9.81 1.83
CA THR A 115 -2.67 9.86 3.08
C THR A 115 -1.17 9.75 2.84
N PHE A 116 -0.76 8.86 1.93
CA PHE A 116 0.64 8.70 1.56
C PHE A 116 1.17 9.95 0.84
N ASP A 117 0.41 10.50 -0.11
CA ASP A 117 0.78 11.73 -0.82
C ASP A 117 0.93 12.93 0.14
N GLU A 118 0.06 13.05 1.14
CA GLU A 118 0.17 14.11 2.16
C GLU A 118 1.39 13.92 3.06
N ALA A 119 1.75 12.67 3.38
CA ALA A 119 2.98 12.38 4.10
C ALA A 119 4.21 12.78 3.27
N VAL A 120 4.25 12.42 1.99
CA VAL A 120 5.31 12.80 1.05
C VAL A 120 5.42 14.33 0.93
N ARG A 121 4.29 15.03 0.78
CA ARG A 121 4.28 16.51 0.76
C ARG A 121 4.83 17.11 2.05
N ALA A 122 4.48 16.55 3.21
CA ALA A 122 5.00 17.01 4.50
C ALA A 122 6.52 16.80 4.61
N ILE A 123 7.03 15.67 4.12
CA ILE A 123 8.47 15.37 4.06
C ILE A 123 9.16 16.41 3.16
N ARG A 124 8.66 16.64 1.94
CA ARG A 124 9.25 17.58 0.98
C ARG A 124 9.03 19.06 1.32
N GLY A 125 8.14 19.37 2.27
CA GLY A 125 7.76 20.75 2.59
C GLY A 125 6.92 21.41 1.50
N GLU A 126 6.23 20.60 0.70
CA GLU A 126 5.34 21.05 -0.37
C GLU A 126 3.99 21.51 0.17
N ARG A 127 3.33 22.41 -0.56
CA ARG A 127 1.96 22.83 -0.27
C ARG A 127 1.04 22.30 -1.36
N VAL A 128 -0.13 21.81 -0.95
CA VAL A 128 -1.22 21.49 -1.87
C VAL A 128 -1.70 22.80 -2.54
N THR A 129 -2.00 22.75 -3.83
CA THR A 129 -2.62 23.90 -4.50
C THR A 129 -4.00 24.15 -3.90
N GLU A 130 -4.51 25.38 -3.96
CA GLU A 130 -5.82 25.73 -3.38
C GLU A 130 -6.96 24.91 -4.01
N THR A 131 -6.90 24.69 -5.32
CA THR A 131 -7.89 23.92 -6.08
C THR A 131 -7.91 22.45 -5.67
N ASP A 132 -6.74 21.82 -5.56
CA ASP A 132 -6.64 20.42 -5.16
C ASP A 132 -6.99 20.25 -3.68
N GLY A 133 -6.59 21.20 -2.83
CA GLY A 133 -6.93 21.22 -1.41
C GLY A 133 -8.44 21.24 -1.20
N ALA A 134 -9.16 22.11 -1.92
CA ALA A 134 -10.62 22.17 -1.84
C ALA A 134 -11.33 20.90 -2.34
N TYR A 135 -10.72 20.16 -3.27
CA TYR A 135 -11.23 18.85 -3.68
C TYR A 135 -11.03 17.82 -2.56
N TYR A 136 -9.79 17.67 -2.06
CA TYR A 136 -9.48 16.68 -1.04
C TYR A 136 -10.12 16.96 0.31
N ASP A 137 -10.31 18.21 0.71
CA ASP A 137 -11.02 18.56 1.93
C ASP A 137 -12.51 18.16 1.88
N ARG A 138 -13.10 18.13 0.68
CA ARG A 138 -14.46 17.63 0.47
C ARG A 138 -14.51 16.10 0.38
N ALA A 139 -13.57 15.49 -0.34
CA ALA A 139 -13.55 14.03 -0.53
C ALA A 139 -13.09 13.28 0.73
N PHE A 140 -12.10 13.81 1.44
CA PHE A 140 -11.37 13.18 2.54
C PHE A 140 -11.23 14.15 3.72
N SER A 141 -12.36 14.66 4.18
CA SER A 141 -12.41 15.70 5.22
C SER A 141 -11.62 15.34 6.48
N GLY A 142 -10.63 16.19 6.80
CA GLY A 142 -9.77 16.06 7.99
C GLY A 142 -8.63 15.04 7.86
N VAL A 143 -8.53 14.30 6.75
CA VAL A 143 -7.50 13.28 6.57
C VAL A 143 -6.10 13.88 6.50
N GLY A 144 -5.91 14.92 5.68
CA GLY A 144 -4.59 15.55 5.51
C GLY A 144 -4.06 16.20 6.80
N GLU A 145 -4.93 16.80 7.61
CA GLU A 145 -4.56 17.33 8.92
C GLU A 145 -4.10 16.22 9.87
N ALA A 146 -4.85 15.11 9.94
CA ALA A 146 -4.50 13.97 10.78
C ALA A 146 -3.16 13.34 10.38
N VAL A 147 -2.88 13.21 9.08
CA VAL A 147 -1.59 12.71 8.59
C VAL A 147 -0.46 13.64 9.00
N ARG A 148 -0.59 14.95 8.75
CA ARG A 148 0.44 15.93 9.12
C ARG A 148 0.67 15.98 10.63
N ALA A 149 -0.38 15.86 11.44
CA ALA A 149 -0.27 15.81 12.89
C ALA A 149 0.40 14.52 13.41
N SER A 150 0.36 13.43 12.62
CA SER A 150 1.01 12.16 12.97
C SER A 150 2.51 12.08 12.65
N LEU A 151 3.06 13.11 12.00
CA LEU A 151 4.48 13.21 11.65
C LEU A 151 5.11 14.33 12.47
N ASP A 152 5.84 13.97 13.52
CA ASP A 152 6.52 14.97 14.34
C ASP A 152 7.80 15.49 13.68
N GLN A 153 8.45 16.49 14.29
CA GLN A 153 9.69 17.06 13.73
C GLN A 153 10.84 16.06 13.65
N ARG A 154 10.89 15.08 14.55
CA ARG A 154 11.93 14.04 14.57
C ARG A 154 11.69 13.04 13.44
N ASP A 155 10.45 12.63 13.23
CA ASP A 155 10.04 11.78 12.11
C ASP A 155 10.40 12.44 10.78
N LEU A 156 10.01 13.71 10.61
CA LEU A 156 10.30 14.46 9.40
C LEU A 156 11.80 14.65 9.18
N ALA A 157 12.58 14.88 10.24
CA ALA A 157 14.03 14.99 10.12
C ALA A 157 14.67 13.66 9.71
N LEU A 158 14.19 12.54 10.23
CA LEU A 158 14.65 11.21 9.87
C LEU A 158 14.30 10.86 8.43
N LEU A 159 13.07 11.11 8.00
CA LEU A 159 12.61 10.85 6.62
C LEU A 159 13.35 11.73 5.60
N ARG A 160 13.63 13.00 5.93
CA ARG A 160 14.40 13.91 5.07
C ARG A 160 15.89 13.59 5.00
N ALA A 161 16.40 12.81 5.93
CA ALA A 161 17.79 12.36 5.95
C ALA A 161 18.01 11.06 5.17
N GLU A 162 16.93 10.40 4.73
CA GLU A 162 16.99 9.27 3.83
C GLU A 162 17.18 9.76 2.38
N ASP A 163 18.29 9.36 1.77
CA ASP A 163 18.66 9.77 0.41
C ASP A 163 17.84 8.99 -0.65
N ASP A 164 17.38 7.78 -0.32
CA ASP A 164 16.56 6.94 -1.18
C ASP A 164 15.07 7.08 -0.84
N GLU A 165 14.37 7.98 -1.54
CA GLU A 165 12.93 8.19 -1.34
C GLU A 165 12.09 6.92 -1.57
N ALA A 166 12.62 5.90 -2.29
CA ALA A 166 11.94 4.63 -2.49
C ALA A 166 11.78 3.83 -1.17
N ARG A 167 12.54 4.18 -0.12
CA ARG A 167 12.41 3.61 1.23
C ARG A 167 11.34 4.27 2.09
N TRP A 168 10.85 5.45 1.72
CA TRP A 168 9.82 6.12 2.53
C TRP A 168 8.56 5.29 2.75
N PRO A 169 8.03 4.52 1.77
CA PRO A 169 6.93 3.59 2.01
C PRO A 169 7.18 2.60 3.15
N SER A 170 8.37 1.98 3.24
CA SER A 170 8.70 1.02 4.30
C SER A 170 8.81 1.73 5.66
N MET A 171 9.50 2.87 5.70
CA MET A 171 9.69 3.71 6.90
C MET A 171 8.36 4.23 7.46
N LEU A 172 7.40 4.54 6.60
CA LEU A 172 6.08 5.04 6.99
C LEU A 172 5.06 3.92 7.26
N SER A 173 5.35 2.69 6.86
CA SER A 173 4.37 1.58 6.84
C SER A 173 3.72 1.30 8.19
N GLU A 174 4.43 1.54 9.31
CA GLU A 174 3.89 1.41 10.67
C GLU A 174 2.70 2.34 10.97
N ARG A 175 2.59 3.46 10.24
CA ARG A 175 1.48 4.43 10.37
C ARG A 175 0.25 4.02 9.58
N GLY A 176 0.39 3.10 8.63
CA GLY A 176 -0.67 2.64 7.74
C GLY A 176 -1.97 2.26 8.45
N PRO A 177 -1.96 1.44 9.52
CA PRO A 177 -3.18 1.06 10.21
C PRO A 177 -3.94 2.27 10.81
N ALA A 178 -3.21 3.25 11.34
CA ALA A 178 -3.79 4.47 11.89
C ALA A 178 -4.35 5.38 10.79
N TRP A 179 -3.63 5.55 9.69
CA TRP A 179 -4.10 6.33 8.53
C TRP A 179 -5.32 5.70 7.86
N LYS A 180 -5.35 4.37 7.72
CA LYS A 180 -6.55 3.66 7.22
C LYS A 180 -7.75 3.84 8.15
N GLN A 181 -7.52 3.92 9.45
CA GLN A 181 -8.60 4.22 10.39
C GLN A 181 -9.15 5.63 10.19
N VAL A 182 -8.29 6.62 9.95
CA VAL A 182 -8.69 7.97 9.58
C VAL A 182 -9.51 7.97 8.29
N CYS A 183 -9.12 7.19 7.28
CA CYS A 183 -9.89 7.01 6.04
C CYS A 183 -11.27 6.40 6.27
N ARG A 184 -11.40 5.40 7.14
CA ARG A 184 -12.71 4.82 7.51
C ARG A 184 -13.61 5.86 8.17
N THR A 185 -13.06 6.72 9.04
CA THR A 185 -13.82 7.81 9.65
C THR A 185 -14.26 8.86 8.61
N ALA A 186 -13.40 9.21 7.65
CA ALA A 186 -13.76 10.12 6.57
C ALA A 186 -14.88 9.55 5.68
N MET A 187 -14.83 8.25 5.38
CA MET A 187 -15.88 7.57 4.62
C MET A 187 -17.24 7.62 5.31
N SER A 188 -17.30 7.34 6.62
CA SER A 188 -18.56 7.42 7.37
C SER A 188 -19.20 8.81 7.30
N ARG A 189 -18.37 9.87 7.38
CA ARG A 189 -18.86 11.26 7.23
C ARG A 189 -19.34 11.54 5.80
N HIS A 190 -18.65 11.01 4.79
CA HIS A 190 -19.04 11.15 3.39
C HIS A 190 -20.41 10.49 3.12
N ASP A 191 -20.62 9.28 3.64
CA ASP A 191 -21.89 8.55 3.51
C ASP A 191 -23.05 9.30 4.20
N ASP A 192 -22.80 9.90 5.37
CA ASP A 192 -23.79 10.69 6.08
C ASP A 192 -24.19 11.95 5.27
N LEU A 193 -23.22 12.63 4.65
CA LEU A 193 -23.48 13.79 3.79
C LEU A 193 -24.34 13.42 2.57
N LEU A 194 -24.02 12.30 1.90
CA LEU A 194 -24.79 11.82 0.76
C LEU A 194 -26.23 11.46 1.15
N ARG A 195 -26.44 10.92 2.35
CA ARG A 195 -27.79 10.64 2.87
C ARG A 195 -28.56 11.91 3.20
N SER A 196 -27.94 12.88 3.88
CA SER A 196 -28.60 14.14 4.24
C SER A 196 -28.91 15.04 3.04
N GLY A 197 -28.13 14.96 1.96
CA GLY A 197 -28.37 15.73 0.74
C GLY A 197 -29.35 15.10 -0.25
N ALA A 198 -29.84 13.89 0.04
CA ALA A 198 -30.86 13.21 -0.75
C ALA A 198 -32.29 13.46 -0.24
N GLU A 199 -32.44 14.22 0.85
CA GLU A 199 -33.73 14.57 1.47
C GLU A 199 -34.23 15.99 1.13
N ASP A 200 -33.50 16.72 0.26
CA ASP A 200 -33.87 18.04 -0.30
C ASP A 200 -34.29 17.96 -1.78
#